data_AF-A0A061FUS2-F1
#
_entry.id   AF-A0A061FUS2-F1
#
_cell.length_a   1.000
_cell.length_b   1.000
_cell.length_c   1.000
_cell.angle_alpha   90.00
_cell.angle_beta   90.00
_cell.angle_gamma   90.00
#
_symmetry.space_group_name_H-M   'P 1'
#
loop_
_entity.id
_entity.type
_entity.pdbx_description
1 polymer ?
#
loop_
_entity_poly.entity_id
_entity_poly.type
_entity_poly.pdbx_seq_one_letter_code
_entity_poly.pdbx_strand_id
1 'polypeptide(L)'
;MTDAEKSRISPLLTCYLCFRWQLKYLRVATRFGLLAEACLTLLLLPILRGLAVFRILGIRFEASVRYHIWLGTAMICFATFHGASTLFIWGISHNILDEITKWQRTGRIYLAGEITLVTGLIMWITSLPQIRRKRFEIFYYIHHLYIIFIVFFLLHAGDRHFYMIFPGIFLFGIDKLLRIIQSRPETYILSARLYPCKAVELILPKDSGLRYTPTSVIFLKIPSISNFQWHSFSITSSSTIDNHRMSVIVKCDGRWTSSLYDMIQAGLDTNADQMKCIPVAIEGPYGPSSMIFLRYDSLLLVAGGIGITPFLSILHEIAAAQSSCRGRIPSRMHLIYVVKKSQDIGLLNSVSSLLQNQPSQKWHLKLEVFVTQEKQSGATVGEILSETSQVQTVHLGTKGPIYAIHGPESLLRITALAGIASIVFFVFVICFNNIFVPSEKKSVHSLKVALSSKNKAPKEKSPSWVADILIISSFIISLACTTLVAIILRWRKVKKEIPLVSQREEKVKELGSTETKGAVEEHEVHFGGRPNLEDVFSKFLNETDGSNIGVLVCGPESLKRAVASLCQQKSQWFNIRDQKKKPYLSFHALNFTL
;
A
#
# COMPACT_ATOMS: atom_id res chain seq x y z
N MET A 1 36.11 23.50 61.07
CA MET A 1 34.76 23.02 60.68
C MET A 1 34.29 22.06 61.74
N THR A 2 33.37 22.51 62.58
CA THR A 2 32.76 21.73 63.66
C THR A 2 31.74 20.74 63.08
N ASP A 3 31.44 19.64 63.78
CA ASP A 3 30.49 18.61 63.32
C ASP A 3 29.07 19.15 63.04
N ALA A 4 28.75 20.35 63.54
CA ALA A 4 27.53 21.10 63.24
C ALA A 4 27.47 21.67 61.80
N GLU A 5 28.61 21.92 61.14
CA GLU A 5 28.65 22.32 59.72
C GLU A 5 28.49 21.11 58.78
N LYS A 6 29.02 19.94 59.16
CA LYS A 6 28.83 18.69 58.38
C LYS A 6 27.37 18.22 58.36
N SER A 7 26.61 18.42 59.43
CA SER A 7 25.20 18.01 59.52
C SER A 7 24.24 18.92 58.73
N ARG A 8 24.58 20.20 58.51
CA ARG A 8 23.80 21.11 57.63
C ARG A 8 24.11 20.93 56.15
N ILE A 9 25.34 20.55 55.80
CA ILE A 9 25.75 20.35 54.39
C ILE A 9 25.20 19.02 53.84
N SER A 10 25.05 17.98 54.66
CA SER A 10 24.60 16.65 54.19
C SER A 10 23.19 16.64 53.56
N PRO A 11 22.12 17.26 54.11
CA PRO A 11 20.81 17.27 53.46
C PRO A 11 20.79 18.17 52.21
N LEU A 12 21.54 19.28 52.19
CA LEU A 12 21.67 20.15 51.02
C LEU A 12 22.43 19.46 49.88
N LEU A 13 23.52 18.76 50.18
CA LEU A 13 24.30 17.97 49.21
C LEU A 13 23.48 16.77 48.70
N THR A 14 22.71 16.12 49.58
CA THR A 14 21.81 15.01 49.22
C THR A 14 20.65 15.51 48.36
N CYS A 15 20.06 16.67 48.67
CA CYS A 15 19.03 17.31 47.85
C CYS A 15 19.58 17.76 46.48
N TYR A 16 20.82 18.27 46.44
CA TYR A 16 21.51 18.68 45.22
C TYR A 16 21.88 17.49 44.32
N LEU A 17 22.38 16.40 44.90
CA LEU A 17 22.63 15.13 44.20
C LEU A 17 21.33 14.48 43.72
N CYS A 18 20.28 14.52 44.54
CA CYS A 18 18.94 14.04 44.20
C CYS A 18 18.37 14.78 42.97
N PHE A 19 18.50 16.10 42.94
CA PHE A 19 18.07 16.92 41.80
C PHE A 19 18.91 16.66 40.54
N ARG A 20 20.23 16.42 40.69
CA ARG A 20 21.14 16.26 39.54
C ARG A 20 20.91 14.95 38.77
N TRP A 21 20.62 13.83 39.44
CA TRP A 21 20.34 12.58 38.75
C TRP A 21 18.99 12.65 38.02
N GLN A 22 17.96 13.26 38.62
CA GLN A 22 16.66 13.47 38.00
C GLN A 22 16.77 14.30 36.72
N LEU A 23 17.53 15.40 36.75
CA LEU A 23 17.78 16.21 35.56
C LEU A 23 18.54 15.46 34.45
N LYS A 24 19.54 14.65 34.82
CA LYS A 24 20.26 13.81 33.84
C LYS A 24 19.32 12.77 33.23
N TYR A 25 18.48 12.14 34.04
CA TYR A 25 17.51 11.15 33.59
C TYR A 25 16.44 11.76 32.68
N LEU A 26 15.90 12.93 33.05
CA LEU A 26 14.94 13.67 32.23
C LEU A 26 15.55 14.09 30.88
N ARG A 27 16.85 14.44 30.87
CA ARG A 27 17.57 14.73 29.63
C ARG A 27 17.64 13.51 28.73
N VAL A 28 17.94 12.33 29.28
CA VAL A 28 17.91 11.06 28.53
C VAL A 28 16.51 10.78 28.00
N ALA A 29 15.48 10.88 28.86
CA ALA A 29 14.09 10.72 28.46
C ALA A 29 13.71 11.65 27.30
N THR A 30 14.14 12.92 27.35
CA THR A 30 13.88 13.90 26.28
C THR A 30 14.60 13.54 24.98
N ARG A 31 15.79 12.93 25.03
CA ARG A 31 16.47 12.43 23.82
C ARG A 31 15.69 11.32 23.14
N PHE A 32 15.05 10.43 23.91
CA PHE A 32 14.13 9.45 23.35
C PHE A 32 12.91 10.10 22.69
N GLY A 33 12.39 11.20 23.26
CA GLY A 33 11.35 12.01 22.60
C GLY A 33 11.81 12.56 21.24
N LEU A 34 13.04 13.07 21.15
CA LEU A 34 13.61 13.54 19.87
C LEU A 34 13.84 12.40 18.86
N LEU A 35 14.21 11.20 19.32
CA LEU A 35 14.32 10.03 18.45
C LEU A 35 12.95 9.60 17.91
N ALA A 36 11.90 9.64 18.75
CA ALA A 36 10.54 9.40 18.31
C ALA A 36 10.09 10.43 17.25
N GLU A 37 10.41 11.71 17.45
CA GLU A 37 10.15 12.79 16.50
C GLU A 37 10.88 12.58 15.15
N ALA A 38 12.13 12.14 15.19
CA ALA A 38 12.88 11.80 13.98
C ALA A 38 12.22 10.65 13.20
N CYS A 39 11.73 9.61 13.89
CA CYS A 39 10.95 8.55 13.27
C CYS A 39 9.63 9.08 12.68
N LEU A 40 8.91 9.92 13.41
CA LEU A 40 7.64 10.52 12.97
C LEU A 40 7.81 11.39 11.71
N THR A 41 8.91 12.14 11.62
CA THR A 41 9.25 12.96 10.45
C THR A 41 9.28 12.15 9.15
N LEU A 42 9.81 10.93 9.22
CA LEU A 42 9.91 10.04 8.07
C LEU A 42 8.71 9.09 7.93
N LEU A 43 7.85 8.98 8.94
CA LEU A 43 6.83 7.93 9.06
C LEU A 43 5.83 7.92 7.90
N LEU A 44 5.44 9.11 7.41
CA LEU A 44 4.42 9.26 6.36
C LEU A 44 4.98 9.15 4.94
N LEU A 45 6.30 9.26 4.75
CA LEU A 45 6.91 9.20 3.42
C LEU A 45 6.69 7.84 2.74
N PRO A 46 6.90 6.68 3.39
CA PRO A 46 6.79 5.39 2.72
C PRO A 46 5.36 5.01 2.30
N ILE A 47 4.33 5.75 2.75
CA ILE A 47 2.93 5.48 2.41
C ILE A 47 2.39 6.39 1.29
N LEU A 48 3.22 7.28 0.73
CA LEU A 48 2.87 8.13 -0.41
C LEU A 48 2.90 7.31 -1.71
N ARG A 49 1.75 6.86 -2.22
CA ARG A 49 1.63 6.02 -3.44
C ARG A 49 1.78 6.83 -4.73
N GLY A 50 1.34 8.08 -4.72
CA GLY A 50 1.36 8.98 -5.87
C GLY A 50 2.66 9.75 -6.02
N LEU A 51 3.41 9.95 -4.93
CA LEU A 51 4.70 10.65 -5.00
C LEU A 51 5.81 9.73 -5.52
N ALA A 52 6.47 10.19 -6.59
CA ALA A 52 7.47 9.43 -7.34
C ALA A 52 8.77 9.11 -6.57
N VAL A 53 8.94 9.56 -5.33
CA VAL A 53 10.20 9.42 -4.58
C VAL A 53 10.65 7.95 -4.52
N PHE A 54 9.76 7.04 -4.12
CA PHE A 54 10.10 5.61 -4.07
C PHE A 54 10.19 4.98 -5.47
N ARG A 55 9.44 5.49 -6.45
CA ARG A 55 9.54 5.05 -7.85
C ARG A 55 10.89 5.41 -8.47
N ILE A 56 11.42 6.60 -8.18
CA ILE A 56 12.74 7.07 -8.62
C ILE A 56 13.85 6.25 -7.97
N LEU A 57 13.70 5.92 -6.69
CA LEU A 57 14.64 5.04 -5.96
C LEU A 57 14.52 3.56 -6.35
N GLY A 58 13.62 3.20 -7.27
CA GLY A 58 13.37 1.80 -7.67
C GLY A 58 12.73 0.94 -6.58
N ILE A 59 12.19 1.56 -5.52
CA ILE A 59 11.51 0.88 -4.42
C ILE A 59 10.02 0.74 -4.76
N ARG A 60 9.54 -0.50 -4.78
CA ARG A 60 8.12 -0.82 -4.96
C ARG A 60 7.29 -0.35 -3.75
N PHE A 61 6.06 0.09 -3.98
CA PHE A 61 5.18 0.59 -2.91
C PHE A 61 4.91 -0.46 -1.82
N GLU A 62 4.76 -1.73 -2.20
CA GLU A 62 4.52 -2.81 -1.23
C GLU A 62 5.73 -3.00 -0.31
N ALA A 63 6.94 -2.75 -0.83
CA ALA A 63 8.15 -2.75 -0.04
C ALA A 63 8.25 -1.48 0.82
N SER A 64 7.76 -0.33 0.34
CA SER A 64 7.82 0.93 1.08
C SER A 64 7.01 0.87 2.37
N VAL A 65 5.85 0.19 2.38
CA VAL A 65 5.01 -0.01 3.58
C VAL A 65 5.75 -0.72 4.71
N ARG A 66 6.74 -1.57 4.42
CA ARG A 66 7.57 -2.20 5.47
C ARG A 66 8.36 -1.16 6.27
N TYR A 67 8.87 -0.11 5.62
CA TYR A 67 9.57 0.96 6.31
C TYR A 67 8.62 1.77 7.19
N HIS A 68 7.38 1.99 6.76
CA HIS A 68 6.35 2.62 7.61
C HIS A 68 6.10 1.81 8.90
N ILE A 69 6.01 0.48 8.78
CA ILE A 69 5.83 -0.40 9.96
C ILE A 69 7.04 -0.31 10.90
N TRP A 70 8.26 -0.33 10.36
CA TRP A 70 9.49 -0.22 11.16
C TRP A 70 9.61 1.14 11.85
N LEU A 71 9.41 2.23 11.12
CA LEU A 71 9.45 3.59 11.66
C LEU A 71 8.35 3.81 12.70
N GLY A 72 7.13 3.31 12.46
CA GLY A 72 6.02 3.46 13.40
C GLY A 72 6.25 2.68 14.69
N THR A 73 6.81 1.48 14.59
CA THR A 73 7.19 0.67 15.76
C THR A 73 8.31 1.36 16.55
N ALA A 74 9.38 1.81 15.88
CA ALA A 74 10.48 2.52 16.53
C ALA A 74 10.01 3.82 17.20
N MET A 75 9.17 4.60 16.53
CA MET A 75 8.55 5.82 17.05
C MET A 75 7.83 5.56 18.37
N ILE A 76 6.94 4.55 18.40
CA ILE A 76 6.16 4.23 19.59
C ILE A 76 7.05 3.68 20.70
N CYS A 77 8.04 2.83 20.40
CA CYS A 77 8.99 2.36 21.42
C CYS A 77 9.75 3.53 22.08
N PHE A 78 10.27 4.47 21.28
CA PHE A 78 10.96 5.65 21.81
C PHE A 78 10.03 6.60 22.55
N ALA A 79 8.80 6.81 22.06
CA ALA A 79 7.79 7.63 22.71
C ALA A 79 7.34 7.02 24.06
N THR A 80 7.17 5.70 24.13
CA THR A 80 6.86 5.00 25.39
C THR A 80 8.00 5.13 26.38
N PHE A 81 9.26 4.98 25.96
CA PHE A 81 10.39 5.19 26.86
C PHE A 81 10.46 6.64 27.37
N HIS A 82 10.21 7.61 26.48
CA HIS A 82 10.12 9.03 26.84
C HIS A 82 9.02 9.30 27.88
N GLY A 83 7.80 8.84 27.62
CA GLY A 83 6.65 9.02 28.51
C GLY A 83 6.84 8.30 29.85
N ALA A 84 7.18 7.01 29.82
CA ALA A 84 7.39 6.20 31.03
C ALA A 84 8.52 6.76 31.92
N SER A 85 9.61 7.24 31.32
CA SER A 85 10.71 7.86 32.07
C SER A 85 10.29 9.18 32.73
N THR A 86 9.42 9.94 32.06
CA THR A 86 8.89 11.21 32.59
C THR A 86 7.92 10.94 33.74
N LEU A 87 7.00 9.98 33.57
CA LEU A 87 6.09 9.53 34.62
C LEU A 87 6.83 8.97 35.84
N PHE A 88 7.93 8.24 35.63
CA PHE A 88 8.77 7.72 36.70
C PHE A 88 9.38 8.84 37.57
N ILE A 89 9.92 9.90 36.95
CA ILE A 89 10.45 11.06 37.69
C ILE A 89 9.34 11.76 38.48
N TRP A 90 8.17 11.96 37.86
CA TRP A 90 7.03 12.59 38.53
C TRP A 90 6.49 11.74 39.68
N GLY A 91 6.50 10.42 39.54
CA GLY A 91 6.15 9.47 40.60
C GLY A 91 7.08 9.57 41.80
N ILE A 92 8.39 9.62 41.58
CA ILE A 92 9.39 9.82 42.65
C ILE A 92 9.25 11.20 43.30
N SER A 93 8.81 12.20 42.53
CA SER A 93 8.60 13.56 43.03
C SER A 93 7.24 13.76 43.70
N HIS A 94 6.42 12.70 43.82
CA HIS A 94 5.06 12.69 44.41
C HIS A 94 4.05 13.68 43.78
N ASN A 95 4.31 14.18 42.56
CA ASN A 95 3.50 15.21 41.90
C ASN A 95 2.78 14.71 40.63
N ILE A 96 2.59 13.40 40.50
CA ILE A 96 2.18 12.78 39.22
C ILE A 96 0.82 13.28 38.70
N LEU A 97 -0.17 13.44 39.59
CA LEU A 97 -1.53 13.89 39.22
C LEU A 97 -1.52 15.34 38.75
N ASP A 98 -0.77 16.18 39.44
CA ASP A 98 -0.65 17.59 39.10
C ASP A 98 0.10 17.76 37.77
N GLU A 99 1.16 16.98 37.51
CA GLU A 99 1.91 17.11 36.26
C GLU A 99 1.16 16.56 35.04
N ILE A 100 0.47 15.43 35.15
CA ILE A 100 -0.27 14.82 34.02
C ILE A 100 -1.40 15.74 33.53
N THR A 101 -2.09 16.40 34.46
CA THR A 101 -3.26 17.24 34.14
C THR A 101 -2.89 18.67 33.74
N LYS A 102 -1.60 19.04 33.79
CA LYS A 102 -1.16 20.41 33.49
C LYS A 102 -1.38 20.79 32.04
N TRP A 103 -2.22 21.79 31.85
CA TRP A 103 -2.35 22.56 30.63
C TRP A 103 -1.57 23.88 30.75
N GLN A 104 -0.29 23.84 30.38
CA GLN A 104 0.60 25.00 30.49
C GLN A 104 0.27 26.05 29.42
N ARG A 105 0.25 27.33 29.80
CA ARG A 105 0.02 28.46 28.85
C ARG A 105 1.24 28.74 27.96
N THR A 106 2.43 28.35 28.40
CA THR A 106 3.70 28.54 27.70
C THR A 106 4.52 27.25 27.82
N GLY A 107 5.18 26.84 26.74
CA GLY A 107 5.96 25.60 26.71
C GLY A 107 5.14 24.38 26.26
N ARG A 108 5.52 23.19 26.74
CA ARG A 108 4.98 21.91 26.29
C ARG A 108 3.75 21.51 27.10
N ILE A 109 2.65 21.17 26.44
CA ILE A 109 1.44 20.72 27.14
C ILE A 109 1.59 19.23 27.49
N TYR A 110 1.66 18.91 28.78
CA TYR A 110 1.88 17.54 29.26
C TYR A 110 0.67 16.63 29.02
N LEU A 111 -0.54 17.13 29.31
CA LEU A 111 -1.77 16.39 29.02
C LEU A 111 -1.89 16.01 27.53
N ALA A 112 -1.48 16.91 26.63
CA ALA A 112 -1.47 16.64 25.19
C ALA A 112 -0.43 15.56 24.83
N GLY A 113 0.70 15.50 25.52
CA GLY A 113 1.71 14.45 25.35
C GLY A 113 1.18 13.07 25.74
N GLU A 114 0.46 12.98 26.86
CA GLU A 114 -0.17 11.74 27.31
C GLU A 114 -1.26 11.28 26.33
N ILE A 115 -2.13 12.19 25.87
CA ILE A 115 -3.16 11.87 24.86
C ILE A 115 -2.50 11.37 23.56
N THR A 116 -1.40 12.00 23.14
CA THR A 116 -0.63 11.59 21.97
C THR A 116 -0.06 10.18 22.14
N LEU A 117 0.55 9.89 23.29
CA LEU A 117 1.15 8.59 23.58
C LEU A 117 0.10 7.48 23.64
N VAL A 118 -1.01 7.69 24.36
CA VAL A 118 -2.11 6.72 24.47
C VAL A 118 -2.73 6.45 23.10
N THR A 119 -3.00 7.51 22.32
CA THR A 119 -3.55 7.37 20.96
C THR A 119 -2.59 6.59 20.07
N GLY A 120 -1.29 6.91 20.11
CA GLY A 120 -0.25 6.21 19.37
C GLY A 120 -0.12 4.73 19.75
N LEU A 121 -0.21 4.40 21.04
CA LEU A 121 -0.20 3.02 21.54
C LEU A 121 -1.41 2.22 21.06
N ILE A 122 -2.61 2.80 21.11
CA ILE A 122 -3.84 2.17 20.61
C ILE A 122 -3.72 1.88 19.11
N MET A 123 -3.23 2.85 18.33
CA MET A 123 -2.98 2.65 16.91
C MET A 123 -1.93 1.55 16.64
N TRP A 124 -0.86 1.51 17.45
CA TRP A 124 0.20 0.53 17.29
C TRP A 124 -0.25 -0.89 17.62
N ILE A 125 -0.94 -1.08 18.75
CA ILE A 125 -1.49 -2.38 19.17
C ILE A 125 -2.39 -2.93 18.07
N THR A 126 -3.32 -2.13 17.56
CA THR A 126 -4.23 -2.58 16.50
C THR A 126 -3.54 -2.81 15.15
N SER A 127 -2.37 -2.20 14.92
CA SER A 127 -1.55 -2.44 13.73
C SER A 127 -0.72 -3.74 13.76
N LEU A 128 -0.61 -4.40 14.92
CA LEU A 128 0.15 -5.64 15.07
C LEU A 128 -0.37 -6.74 14.13
N PRO A 129 0.52 -7.54 13.50
CA PRO A 129 0.11 -8.59 12.54
C PRO A 129 -0.93 -9.57 13.08
N GLN A 130 -0.88 -9.88 14.38
CA GLN A 130 -1.80 -10.79 15.06
C GLN A 130 -3.24 -10.26 15.07
N ILE A 131 -3.41 -8.95 15.23
CA ILE A 131 -4.73 -8.29 15.27
C ILE A 131 -5.16 -7.93 13.86
N ARG A 132 -4.31 -7.22 13.10
CA ARG A 132 -4.62 -6.73 11.75
C ARG A 132 -5.03 -7.85 10.79
N ARG A 133 -4.38 -9.01 10.84
CA ARG A 133 -4.70 -10.14 9.95
C ARG A 133 -6.02 -10.83 10.29
N LYS A 134 -6.46 -10.79 11.56
CA LYS A 134 -7.72 -11.39 12.01
C LYS A 134 -8.89 -10.41 11.95
N ARG A 135 -8.63 -9.13 12.20
CA ARG A 135 -9.62 -8.06 12.38
C ARG A 135 -9.16 -6.79 11.64
N PHE A 136 -9.09 -6.88 10.32
CA PHE A 136 -8.64 -5.77 9.46
C PHE A 136 -9.43 -4.47 9.68
N GLU A 137 -10.75 -4.55 9.88
CA GLU A 137 -11.59 -3.35 10.06
C GLU A 137 -11.24 -2.57 11.34
N ILE A 138 -10.95 -3.28 12.43
CA ILE A 138 -10.57 -2.66 13.71
C ILE A 138 -9.28 -1.87 13.51
N PHE A 139 -8.27 -2.51 12.90
CA PHE A 139 -7.05 -1.83 12.48
C PHE A 139 -7.36 -0.61 11.61
N TYR A 140 -8.14 -0.80 10.54
CA TYR A 140 -8.39 0.24 9.54
C TYR A 140 -9.00 1.50 10.16
N TYR A 141 -10.07 1.35 10.94
CA TYR A 141 -10.77 2.49 11.54
C TYR A 141 -9.97 3.14 12.67
N ILE A 142 -9.35 2.34 13.57
CA ILE A 142 -8.55 2.88 14.68
C ILE A 142 -7.29 3.58 14.16
N HIS A 143 -6.71 3.12 13.05
CA HIS A 143 -5.53 3.77 12.50
C HIS A 143 -5.82 5.20 11.99
N HIS A 144 -7.09 5.57 11.72
CA HIS A 144 -7.47 6.95 11.39
C HIS A 144 -7.31 7.93 12.57
N LEU A 145 -7.13 7.44 13.80
CA LEU A 145 -6.78 8.26 14.96
C LEU A 145 -5.43 8.98 14.80
N TYR A 146 -4.69 8.74 13.71
CA TYR A 146 -3.50 9.53 13.34
C TYR A 146 -3.80 11.04 13.29
N ILE A 147 -5.04 11.44 12.96
CA ILE A 147 -5.47 12.84 12.96
C ILE A 147 -5.41 13.41 14.38
N ILE A 148 -5.98 12.68 15.34
CA ILE A 148 -5.95 13.04 16.77
C ILE A 148 -4.51 13.06 17.27
N PHE A 149 -3.72 12.02 16.94
CA PHE A 149 -2.31 11.95 17.27
C PHE A 149 -1.53 13.19 16.80
N ILE A 150 -1.69 13.61 15.54
CA ILE A 150 -0.97 14.78 14.99
C ILE A 150 -1.39 16.08 15.68
N VAL A 151 -2.69 16.27 15.94
CA VAL A 151 -3.21 17.48 16.60
C VAL A 151 -2.67 17.60 18.03
N PHE A 152 -2.73 16.53 18.82
CA PHE A 152 -2.21 16.55 20.18
C PHE A 152 -0.68 16.56 20.21
N PHE A 153 -0.01 15.96 19.24
CA PHE A 153 1.44 16.06 19.10
C PHE A 153 1.88 17.51 18.88
N LEU A 154 1.17 18.26 18.03
CA LEU A 154 1.43 19.69 17.82
C LEU A 154 1.33 20.46 19.14
N LEU A 155 0.25 20.26 19.90
CA LEU A 155 0.02 20.92 21.19
C LEU A 155 1.09 20.54 22.23
N HIS A 156 1.59 19.31 22.18
CA HIS A 156 2.63 18.83 23.07
C HIS A 156 4.03 19.36 22.72
N ALA A 157 4.44 19.21 21.46
CA ALA A 157 5.80 19.46 21.01
C ALA A 157 6.06 20.95 20.73
N GLY A 158 5.05 21.69 20.29
CA GLY A 158 5.14 23.09 19.89
C GLY A 158 5.72 23.32 18.49
N ASP A 159 5.73 24.58 18.08
CA ASP A 159 6.05 25.06 16.72
C ASP A 159 7.34 24.52 16.11
N ARG A 160 8.46 24.65 16.83
CA ARG A 160 9.80 24.31 16.34
C ARG A 160 9.89 22.84 15.93
N HIS A 161 9.28 21.97 16.72
CA HIS A 161 9.28 20.54 16.50
C HIS A 161 8.27 20.16 15.41
N PHE A 162 7.13 20.85 15.36
CA PHE A 162 6.14 20.64 14.31
C PHE A 162 6.68 20.99 12.92
N TYR A 163 7.54 22.00 12.78
CA TYR A 163 8.18 22.34 11.49
C TYR A 163 9.02 21.21 10.90
N MET A 164 9.60 20.34 11.73
CA MET A 164 10.37 19.20 11.25
C MET A 164 9.47 18.12 10.64
N ILE A 165 8.28 17.93 11.19
CA ILE A 165 7.33 16.86 10.77
C ILE A 165 6.37 17.34 9.69
N PHE A 166 6.09 18.65 9.65
CA PHE A 166 5.12 19.26 8.73
C PHE A 166 5.33 18.89 7.25
N PRO A 167 6.55 18.83 6.69
CA PRO A 167 6.74 18.42 5.30
C PRO A 167 6.17 17.02 5.00
N GLY A 168 6.32 16.06 5.92
CA GLY A 168 5.75 14.72 5.77
C GLY A 168 4.22 14.73 5.77
N ILE A 169 3.61 15.53 6.66
CA ILE A 169 2.14 15.72 6.74
C ILE A 169 1.63 16.40 5.48
N PHE A 170 2.32 17.44 5.02
CA PHE A 170 1.97 18.21 3.83
C PHE A 170 1.94 17.33 2.59
N LEU A 171 3.02 16.59 2.35
CA LEU A 171 3.11 15.65 1.23
C LEU A 171 2.06 14.55 1.31
N PHE A 172 1.78 14.04 2.52
CA PHE A 172 0.72 13.06 2.74
C PHE A 172 -0.66 13.60 2.42
N GLY A 173 -0.99 14.84 2.82
CA GLY A 173 -2.26 15.46 2.51
C GLY A 173 -2.44 15.72 1.01
N ILE A 174 -1.40 16.19 0.32
CA ILE A 174 -1.43 16.33 -1.15
C ILE A 174 -1.63 14.98 -1.82
N ASP A 175 -0.86 13.96 -1.43
CA ASP A 175 -0.98 12.61 -1.97
C ASP A 175 -2.38 12.02 -1.73
N LYS A 176 -2.96 12.21 -0.53
CA LYS A 176 -4.35 11.83 -0.23
C LYS A 176 -5.36 12.55 -1.11
N LEU A 177 -5.21 13.86 -1.29
CA LEU A 177 -6.09 14.64 -2.16
C LEU A 177 -6.02 14.13 -3.61
N LEU A 178 -4.82 13.93 -4.14
CA LEU A 178 -4.62 13.45 -5.50
C LEU A 178 -5.33 12.12 -5.75
N ARG A 179 -5.27 11.19 -4.79
CA ARG A 179 -5.98 9.91 -4.88
C ARG A 179 -7.50 10.08 -4.85
N ILE A 180 -8.02 10.95 -3.98
CA ILE A 180 -9.47 11.23 -3.93
C ILE A 180 -9.94 11.75 -5.30
N ILE A 181 -9.19 12.67 -5.90
CA ILE A 181 -9.50 13.22 -7.23
C ILE A 181 -9.44 12.12 -8.31
N GLN A 182 -8.38 11.31 -8.32
CA GLN A 182 -8.20 10.20 -9.26
C GLN A 182 -9.32 9.17 -9.16
N SER A 183 -9.82 8.93 -7.95
CA SER A 183 -10.79 7.87 -7.65
C SER A 183 -12.25 8.17 -8.01
N ARG A 184 -12.60 9.42 -8.25
CA ARG A 184 -13.91 9.84 -8.79
C ARG A 184 -13.84 9.78 -10.32
N PRO A 185 -14.90 10.04 -11.11
CA PRO A 185 -16.24 9.59 -10.80
C PRO A 185 -16.22 8.07 -10.62
N GLU A 186 -17.21 7.58 -9.90
CA GLU A 186 -17.38 6.13 -9.73
C GLU A 186 -17.73 5.54 -11.09
N THR A 187 -17.13 4.39 -11.41
CA THR A 187 -17.47 3.60 -12.58
C THR A 187 -18.41 2.46 -12.18
N TYR A 188 -18.87 1.67 -13.15
CA TYR A 188 -19.73 0.52 -12.91
C TYR A 188 -19.03 -0.76 -13.35
N ILE A 189 -19.26 -1.84 -12.61
CA ILE A 189 -18.78 -3.17 -12.97
C ILE A 189 -19.54 -3.63 -14.23
N LEU A 190 -18.84 -4.08 -15.27
CA LEU A 190 -19.45 -4.52 -16.53
C LEU A 190 -20.06 -5.91 -16.40
N SER A 191 -19.28 -6.82 -15.83
CA SER A 191 -19.70 -8.18 -15.56
C SER A 191 -18.86 -8.77 -14.43
N ALA A 192 -19.38 -9.81 -13.81
CA ALA A 192 -18.70 -10.57 -12.78
C ALA A 192 -18.79 -12.07 -13.10
N ARG A 193 -17.73 -12.82 -12.80
CA ARG A 193 -17.70 -14.27 -12.95
C ARG A 193 -17.47 -14.91 -11.60
N LEU A 194 -18.37 -15.79 -11.17
CA LEU A 194 -18.25 -16.50 -9.90
C LEU A 194 -17.53 -17.83 -10.10
N TYR A 195 -16.60 -18.12 -9.19
CA TYR A 195 -15.84 -19.35 -9.16
C TYR A 195 -16.28 -20.23 -7.98
N PRO A 196 -16.32 -21.57 -8.13
CA PRO A 196 -16.69 -22.50 -7.06
C PRO A 196 -15.88 -22.36 -5.77
N CYS A 197 -14.63 -21.88 -5.86
CA CYS A 197 -13.74 -21.62 -4.73
C CYS A 197 -14.07 -20.37 -3.89
N LYS A 198 -15.30 -19.84 -4.02
CA LYS A 198 -15.71 -18.55 -3.44
C LYS A 198 -14.76 -17.42 -3.86
N ALA A 199 -14.52 -17.31 -5.15
CA ALA A 199 -13.83 -16.18 -5.75
C ALA A 199 -14.71 -15.54 -6.81
N VAL A 200 -14.49 -14.25 -7.06
CA VAL A 200 -15.19 -13.49 -8.08
C VAL A 200 -14.19 -12.75 -8.96
N GLU A 201 -14.27 -12.93 -10.28
CA GLU A 201 -13.58 -12.10 -11.23
C GLU A 201 -14.48 -10.92 -11.62
N LEU A 202 -14.03 -9.71 -11.34
CA LEU A 202 -14.72 -8.48 -11.73
C LEU A 202 -14.14 -7.97 -13.04
N ILE A 203 -14.99 -7.70 -14.01
CA ILE A 203 -14.62 -7.11 -15.30
C ILE A 203 -15.03 -5.64 -15.28
N LEU A 204 -14.02 -4.77 -15.40
CA LEU A 204 -14.13 -3.33 -15.21
C LEU A 204 -13.84 -2.60 -16.52
N PRO A 205 -14.50 -1.47 -16.80
CA PRO A 205 -14.28 -0.69 -18.01
C PRO A 205 -12.97 0.09 -17.92
N LYS A 206 -12.19 0.10 -18.99
CA LYS A 206 -10.88 0.73 -19.07
C LYS A 206 -10.81 1.65 -20.28
N ASP A 207 -10.16 2.81 -20.13
CA ASP A 207 -9.88 3.67 -21.27
C ASP A 207 -8.81 3.04 -22.19
N SER A 208 -8.93 3.26 -23.49
CA SER A 208 -7.99 2.73 -24.49
C SER A 208 -6.56 3.29 -24.34
N GLY A 209 -6.43 4.52 -23.85
CA GLY A 209 -5.15 5.16 -23.56
C GLY A 209 -4.50 4.67 -22.26
N LEU A 210 -5.24 3.99 -21.39
CA LEU A 210 -4.71 3.44 -20.15
C LEU A 210 -3.92 2.14 -20.42
N ARG A 211 -2.59 2.23 -20.34
CA ARG A 211 -1.67 1.10 -20.36
C ARG A 211 -1.18 0.79 -18.95
N TYR A 212 -1.09 -0.49 -18.62
CA TYR A 212 -0.55 -0.96 -17.35
C TYR A 212 0.37 -2.15 -17.57
N THR A 213 1.36 -2.29 -16.71
CA THR A 213 2.31 -3.40 -16.77
C THR A 213 1.75 -4.61 -16.02
N PRO A 214 2.14 -5.85 -16.38
CA PRO A 214 1.76 -7.02 -15.62
C PRO A 214 2.19 -6.90 -14.16
N THR A 215 1.48 -7.58 -13.27
CA THR A 215 1.63 -7.48 -11.80
C THR A 215 1.18 -6.14 -11.19
N SER A 216 0.58 -5.24 -12.00
CA SER A 216 -0.04 -4.03 -11.49
C SER A 216 -1.20 -4.32 -10.54
N VAL A 217 -1.40 -3.42 -9.58
CA VAL A 217 -2.42 -3.47 -8.55
C VAL A 217 -3.32 -2.26 -8.67
N ILE A 218 -4.62 -2.45 -8.44
CA ILE A 218 -5.59 -1.37 -8.27
C ILE A 218 -6.16 -1.41 -6.86
N PHE A 219 -6.60 -0.26 -6.36
CA PHE A 219 -7.40 -0.17 -5.15
C PHE A 219 -8.85 0.05 -5.54
N LEU A 220 -9.72 -0.80 -5.01
CA LEU A 220 -11.15 -0.77 -5.23
C LEU A 220 -11.87 -0.32 -3.96
N LYS A 221 -12.90 0.50 -4.16
CA LYS A 221 -13.90 0.82 -3.15
C LYS A 221 -15.27 0.65 -3.79
N ILE A 222 -16.16 -0.10 -3.13
CA ILE A 222 -17.54 -0.31 -3.55
C ILE A 222 -18.43 0.39 -2.52
N PRO A 223 -18.97 1.59 -2.83
CA PRO A 223 -19.77 2.38 -1.88
C PRO A 223 -20.98 1.63 -1.32
N SER A 224 -21.57 0.72 -2.11
CA SER A 224 -22.67 -0.15 -1.69
C SER A 224 -22.32 -1.09 -0.53
N ILE A 225 -21.02 -1.37 -0.31
CA ILE A 225 -20.52 -2.16 0.83
C ILE A 225 -19.93 -1.24 1.89
N SER A 226 -19.07 -0.30 1.49
CA SER A 226 -18.45 0.66 2.40
C SER A 226 -18.03 1.95 1.69
N ASN A 227 -18.36 3.09 2.30
CA ASN A 227 -17.97 4.41 1.80
C ASN A 227 -16.50 4.77 2.04
N PHE A 228 -15.82 4.05 2.93
CA PHE A 228 -14.46 4.39 3.37
C PHE A 228 -13.43 3.33 2.99
N GLN A 229 -13.79 2.05 2.95
CA GLN A 229 -12.82 0.97 2.78
C GLN A 229 -12.27 0.87 1.36
N TRP A 230 -10.94 0.86 1.26
CA TRP A 230 -10.19 0.64 0.03
C TRP A 230 -9.42 -0.66 0.12
N HIS A 231 -9.61 -1.54 -0.85
CA HIS A 231 -8.97 -2.86 -0.90
C HIS A 231 -8.12 -2.99 -2.17
N SER A 232 -6.89 -3.49 -2.03
CA SER A 232 -5.97 -3.69 -3.15
C SER A 232 -6.15 -5.06 -3.80
N PHE A 233 -6.19 -5.10 -5.13
CA PHE A 233 -6.26 -6.32 -5.92
C PHE A 233 -5.33 -6.26 -7.14
N SER A 234 -4.68 -7.38 -7.45
CA SER A 234 -3.87 -7.55 -8.65
C SER A 234 -4.75 -7.52 -9.89
N ILE A 235 -4.32 -6.81 -10.91
CA ILE A 235 -4.90 -6.95 -12.25
C ILE A 235 -4.48 -8.30 -12.81
N THR A 236 -5.45 -9.07 -13.29
CA THR A 236 -5.25 -10.40 -13.89
C THR A 236 -5.19 -10.37 -15.40
N SER A 237 -5.83 -9.39 -16.03
CA SER A 237 -5.78 -9.18 -17.48
C SER A 237 -4.46 -8.56 -17.95
N SER A 238 -4.22 -8.57 -19.27
CA SER A 238 -3.16 -7.81 -19.93
C SER A 238 -3.74 -6.58 -20.63
N SER A 239 -3.04 -5.44 -20.53
CA SER A 239 -3.43 -4.20 -21.22
C SER A 239 -3.19 -4.26 -22.73
N THR A 240 -2.44 -5.24 -23.21
CA THR A 240 -2.11 -5.44 -24.63
C THR A 240 -3.19 -6.25 -25.35
N ILE A 241 -3.83 -7.19 -24.65
CA ILE A 241 -4.92 -8.02 -25.19
C ILE A 241 -6.24 -7.24 -25.26
N ASP A 242 -6.66 -6.65 -24.14
CA ASP A 242 -7.92 -5.91 -24.06
C ASP A 242 -7.68 -4.42 -23.80
N ASN A 243 -8.05 -3.62 -24.80
CA ASN A 243 -7.91 -2.17 -24.72
C ASN A 243 -9.04 -1.49 -23.93
N HIS A 244 -10.18 -2.14 -23.72
CA HIS A 244 -11.39 -1.52 -23.16
C HIS A 244 -11.84 -2.13 -21.83
N ARG A 245 -11.25 -3.25 -21.40
CA ARG A 245 -11.56 -3.89 -20.13
C ARG A 245 -10.30 -4.17 -19.32
N MET A 246 -10.48 -4.29 -18.01
CA MET A 246 -9.52 -4.93 -17.12
C MET A 246 -10.26 -5.91 -16.22
N SER A 247 -9.59 -6.99 -15.82
CA SER A 247 -10.13 -7.92 -14.83
C SER A 247 -9.30 -7.99 -13.56
N VAL A 248 -9.98 -8.22 -12.44
CA VAL A 248 -9.37 -8.54 -11.15
C VAL A 248 -10.09 -9.72 -10.54
N ILE A 249 -9.35 -10.59 -9.85
CA ILE A 249 -9.92 -11.72 -9.12
C ILE A 249 -9.86 -11.44 -7.62
N VAL A 250 -11.01 -11.57 -6.96
CA VAL A 250 -11.20 -11.35 -5.53
C VAL A 250 -11.62 -12.65 -4.87
N LYS A 251 -10.80 -13.16 -3.94
CA LYS A 251 -11.13 -14.34 -3.12
C LYS A 251 -11.82 -13.93 -1.81
N CYS A 252 -12.83 -14.68 -1.39
CA CYS A 252 -13.61 -14.41 -0.19
C CYS A 252 -12.90 -14.85 1.09
N ASP A 253 -12.03 -13.99 1.63
CA ASP A 253 -11.28 -14.26 2.87
C ASP A 253 -11.64 -13.30 4.03
N GLY A 254 -12.51 -12.31 3.81
CA GLY A 254 -12.95 -11.35 4.84
C GLY A 254 -14.36 -10.82 4.60
N ARG A 255 -14.89 -10.04 5.57
CA ARG A 255 -16.27 -9.53 5.53
C ARG A 255 -16.58 -8.75 4.26
N TRP A 256 -15.73 -7.77 3.91
CA TRP A 256 -15.91 -6.97 2.69
C TRP A 256 -15.95 -7.84 1.42
N THR A 257 -15.03 -8.79 1.29
CA THR A 257 -14.98 -9.68 0.11
C THR A 257 -16.14 -10.67 0.06
N SER A 258 -16.61 -11.14 1.22
CA SER A 258 -17.80 -12.00 1.31
C SER A 258 -19.06 -11.22 0.96
N SER A 259 -19.23 -10.01 1.50
CA SER A 259 -20.36 -9.14 1.13
C SER A 259 -20.39 -8.80 -0.36
N LEU A 260 -19.24 -8.67 -1.01
CA LEU A 260 -19.16 -8.51 -2.46
C LEU A 260 -19.65 -9.76 -3.19
N TYR A 261 -19.18 -10.93 -2.79
CA TYR A 261 -19.60 -12.20 -3.39
C TYR A 261 -21.10 -12.44 -3.19
N ASP A 262 -21.61 -12.27 -1.98
CA ASP A 262 -23.02 -12.45 -1.65
C ASP A 262 -23.91 -11.46 -2.41
N MET A 263 -23.46 -10.21 -2.59
CA MET A 263 -24.16 -9.22 -3.40
C MET A 263 -24.26 -9.60 -4.88
N ILE A 264 -23.18 -10.15 -5.45
CA ILE A 264 -23.16 -10.60 -6.85
C ILE A 264 -23.96 -11.89 -7.01
N GLN A 265 -23.84 -12.83 -6.07
CA GLN A 265 -24.61 -14.07 -6.04
C GLN A 265 -26.11 -13.80 -5.94
N ALA A 266 -26.54 -12.90 -5.03
CA ALA A 266 -27.95 -12.56 -4.89
C ALA A 266 -28.56 -11.94 -6.15
N GLY A 267 -27.74 -11.29 -6.98
CA GLY A 267 -28.22 -10.76 -8.25
C GLY A 267 -28.26 -11.79 -9.39
N LEU A 268 -27.61 -12.95 -9.27
CA LEU A 268 -27.89 -14.09 -10.16
C LEU A 268 -29.31 -14.63 -9.97
N ASP A 269 -29.78 -14.64 -8.73
CA ASP A 269 -31.09 -15.18 -8.36
C ASP A 269 -32.24 -14.22 -8.75
N THR A 270 -31.91 -12.96 -9.09
CA THR A 270 -32.87 -11.94 -9.54
C THR A 270 -32.83 -11.84 -11.08
N ASN A 271 -33.99 -11.81 -11.75
CA ASN A 271 -34.07 -11.71 -13.22
C ASN A 271 -33.11 -10.66 -13.81
N ALA A 272 -32.39 -11.02 -14.89
CA ALA A 272 -31.32 -10.23 -15.50
C ALA A 272 -31.69 -8.77 -15.83
N ASP A 273 -32.97 -8.50 -16.14
CA ASP A 273 -33.47 -7.17 -16.51
C ASP A 273 -33.59 -6.18 -15.32
N GLN A 274 -33.47 -6.65 -14.07
CA GLN A 274 -33.59 -5.83 -12.87
C GLN A 274 -32.27 -5.66 -12.09
N MET A 275 -31.17 -6.25 -12.54
CA MET A 275 -29.94 -6.21 -11.75
C MET A 275 -29.36 -4.80 -11.67
N LYS A 276 -29.22 -4.30 -10.43
CA LYS A 276 -28.74 -2.95 -10.13
C LYS A 276 -27.27 -2.80 -10.54
N CYS A 277 -26.93 -1.67 -11.16
CA CYS A 277 -25.54 -1.28 -11.41
C CYS A 277 -24.78 -1.19 -10.10
N ILE A 278 -23.61 -1.83 -10.00
CA ILE A 278 -22.75 -1.74 -8.80
C ILE A 278 -21.71 -0.64 -9.04
N PRO A 279 -21.79 0.51 -8.35
CA PRO A 279 -20.79 1.55 -8.46
C PRO A 279 -19.48 1.10 -7.79
N VAL A 280 -18.36 1.45 -8.42
CA VAL A 280 -17.01 1.15 -7.95
C VAL A 280 -16.10 2.35 -8.20
N ALA A 281 -15.40 2.78 -7.15
CA ALA A 281 -14.34 3.78 -7.23
C ALA A 281 -12.99 3.07 -7.32
N ILE A 282 -12.11 3.55 -8.20
CA ILE A 282 -10.87 2.85 -8.55
C ILE A 282 -9.68 3.81 -8.45
N GLU A 283 -8.64 3.40 -7.74
CA GLU A 283 -7.38 4.12 -7.61
C GLU A 283 -6.24 3.26 -8.18
N GLY A 284 -5.43 3.81 -9.09
CA GLY A 284 -4.34 3.10 -9.78
C GLY A 284 -4.46 3.20 -11.31
N PRO A 285 -3.84 2.28 -12.07
CA PRO A 285 -3.04 1.14 -11.64
C PRO A 285 -1.65 1.52 -11.10
N TYR A 286 -1.20 0.78 -10.10
CA TYR A 286 0.14 0.85 -9.52
C TYR A 286 0.92 -0.40 -9.89
N GLY A 287 1.97 -0.25 -10.69
CA GLY A 287 2.76 -1.37 -11.17
C GLY A 287 4.23 -1.05 -11.34
N PRO A 288 5.06 -2.07 -11.61
CA PRO A 288 6.47 -1.87 -11.87
C PRO A 288 6.67 -1.07 -13.16
N SER A 289 7.72 -0.24 -13.19
CA SER A 289 8.09 0.54 -14.37
C SER A 289 8.70 -0.31 -15.49
N SER A 290 9.07 -1.56 -15.22
CA SER A 290 9.64 -2.47 -16.23
C SER A 290 9.17 -3.91 -16.04
N MET A 291 9.15 -4.66 -17.13
CA MET A 291 8.79 -6.08 -17.17
C MET A 291 10.03 -6.94 -16.90
N ILE A 292 10.38 -7.09 -15.62
CA ILE A 292 11.60 -7.80 -15.19
C ILE A 292 11.64 -9.25 -15.69
N PHE A 293 10.47 -9.89 -15.81
CA PHE A 293 10.35 -11.28 -16.26
C PHE A 293 10.81 -11.51 -17.71
N LEU A 294 10.80 -10.49 -18.57
CA LEU A 294 11.29 -10.59 -19.97
C LEU A 294 12.82 -10.59 -20.08
N ARG A 295 13.55 -10.35 -18.98
CA ARG A 295 15.03 -10.34 -18.97
C ARG A 295 15.63 -11.75 -18.88
N TYR A 296 14.81 -12.74 -18.55
CA TYR A 296 15.23 -14.10 -18.28
C TYR A 296 14.91 -15.01 -19.46
N ASP A 297 15.76 -16.00 -19.68
CA ASP A 297 15.58 -17.03 -20.71
C ASP A 297 14.62 -18.12 -20.25
N SER A 298 14.58 -18.35 -18.95
CA SER A 298 13.71 -19.33 -18.33
C SER A 298 13.11 -18.76 -17.04
N LEU A 299 11.84 -19.06 -16.79
CA LEU A 299 11.13 -18.58 -15.60
C LEU A 299 10.63 -19.75 -14.75
N LEU A 300 10.85 -19.63 -13.43
CA LEU A 300 10.23 -20.49 -12.43
C LEU A 300 9.25 -19.64 -11.63
N LEU A 301 7.96 -19.92 -11.78
CA LEU A 301 6.86 -19.21 -11.14
C LEU A 301 6.30 -20.08 -10.02
N VAL A 302 6.34 -19.61 -8.77
CA VAL A 302 5.85 -20.35 -7.61
C VAL A 302 4.70 -19.58 -6.95
N ALA A 303 3.50 -20.14 -7.06
CA ALA A 303 2.24 -19.53 -6.63
C ALA A 303 1.64 -20.28 -5.44
N GLY A 304 1.13 -19.54 -4.44
CA GLY A 304 0.37 -20.10 -3.32
C GLY A 304 -1.01 -19.46 -3.18
N GLY A 305 -2.08 -20.25 -3.35
CA GLY A 305 -3.47 -19.80 -3.27
C GLY A 305 -3.77 -18.62 -4.21
N ILE A 306 -4.41 -17.55 -3.70
CA ILE A 306 -4.72 -16.36 -4.51
C ILE A 306 -3.48 -15.63 -5.06
N GLY A 307 -2.28 -15.99 -4.59
CA GLY A 307 -1.01 -15.52 -5.14
C GLY A 307 -0.78 -15.88 -6.62
N ILE A 308 -1.62 -16.70 -7.24
CA ILE A 308 -1.60 -16.97 -8.68
C ILE A 308 -1.93 -15.73 -9.53
N THR A 309 -2.71 -14.79 -9.00
CA THR A 309 -3.25 -13.63 -9.76
C THR A 309 -2.22 -12.80 -10.55
N PRO A 310 -1.07 -12.36 -10.00
CA PRO A 310 -0.05 -11.70 -10.81
C PRO A 310 0.57 -12.57 -11.90
N PHE A 311 0.64 -13.89 -11.71
CA PHE A 311 1.16 -14.80 -12.74
C PHE A 311 0.19 -14.95 -13.89
N LEU A 312 -1.13 -14.90 -13.66
CA LEU A 312 -2.12 -14.83 -14.73
C LEU A 312 -1.87 -13.63 -15.65
N SER A 313 -1.59 -12.45 -15.07
CA SER A 313 -1.26 -11.25 -15.84
C SER A 313 0.06 -11.38 -16.63
N ILE A 314 1.07 -12.04 -16.06
CA ILE A 314 2.33 -12.34 -16.75
C ILE A 314 2.09 -13.28 -17.95
N LEU A 315 1.33 -14.37 -17.75
CA LEU A 315 1.03 -15.34 -18.79
C LEU A 315 0.24 -14.71 -19.95
N HIS A 316 -0.78 -13.90 -19.63
CA HIS A 316 -1.52 -13.13 -20.64
C HIS A 316 -0.61 -12.18 -21.43
N GLU A 317 0.31 -11.48 -20.76
CA GLU A 317 1.25 -10.60 -21.47
C GLU A 317 2.22 -11.37 -22.38
N ILE A 318 2.71 -12.53 -21.95
CA ILE A 318 3.62 -13.36 -22.74
C ILE A 318 2.91 -13.89 -23.99
N ALA A 319 1.66 -14.35 -23.85
CA ALA A 319 0.84 -14.76 -24.98
C ALA A 319 0.60 -13.59 -25.96
N ALA A 320 0.37 -12.38 -25.45
CA ALA A 320 0.19 -11.18 -26.28
C ALA A 320 1.50 -10.73 -26.98
N ALA A 321 2.64 -10.84 -26.30
CA ALA A 321 3.94 -10.50 -26.86
C ALA A 321 4.32 -11.45 -28.02
N GLN A 322 3.90 -12.72 -27.94
CA GLN A 322 4.11 -13.69 -29.00
C GLN A 322 3.35 -13.30 -30.28
N SER A 323 2.07 -12.97 -30.18
CA SER A 323 1.24 -12.63 -31.34
C SER A 323 1.69 -11.33 -32.02
N SER A 324 2.29 -10.42 -31.25
CA SER A 324 2.78 -9.13 -31.74
C SER A 324 4.27 -9.11 -32.12
N CYS A 325 4.99 -10.25 -32.05
CA CYS A 325 6.41 -10.39 -32.38
C CYS A 325 7.32 -9.34 -31.71
N ARG A 326 6.98 -8.89 -30.49
CA ARG A 326 7.72 -7.85 -29.76
C ARG A 326 8.53 -8.43 -28.60
N GLY A 327 9.85 -8.34 -28.71
CA GLY A 327 10.78 -8.56 -27.60
C GLY A 327 11.21 -10.02 -27.40
N ARG A 328 12.19 -10.20 -26.49
CA ARG A 328 12.68 -11.52 -26.05
C ARG A 328 11.63 -12.11 -25.10
N ILE A 329 11.14 -13.30 -25.43
CA ILE A 329 10.21 -14.05 -24.60
C ILE A 329 10.98 -15.21 -23.96
N PRO A 330 10.76 -15.52 -22.67
CA PRO A 330 11.34 -16.70 -22.04
C PRO A 330 10.93 -17.97 -22.80
N SER A 331 11.90 -18.79 -23.19
CA SER A 331 11.66 -20.01 -23.98
C SER A 331 11.01 -21.12 -23.15
N ARG A 332 11.31 -21.17 -21.84
CA ARG A 332 10.78 -22.19 -20.92
C ARG A 332 10.24 -21.55 -19.64
N MET A 333 9.05 -21.97 -19.24
CA MET A 333 8.39 -21.52 -18.02
C MET A 333 7.90 -22.74 -17.25
N HIS A 334 8.15 -22.75 -15.94
CA HIS A 334 7.59 -23.76 -15.05
C HIS A 334 6.77 -23.05 -13.96
N LEU A 335 5.46 -23.30 -13.96
CA LEU A 335 4.53 -22.78 -12.97
C LEU A 335 4.19 -23.87 -11.95
N ILE A 336 4.63 -23.66 -10.71
CA ILE A 336 4.25 -24.47 -9.55
C ILE A 336 3.10 -23.75 -8.85
N TYR A 337 1.93 -24.37 -8.78
CA TYR A 337 0.77 -23.79 -8.11
C TYR A 337 0.32 -24.63 -6.91
N VAL A 338 0.45 -24.07 -5.72
CA VAL A 338 0.11 -24.74 -4.46
C VAL A 338 -1.22 -24.22 -3.93
N VAL A 339 -2.20 -25.11 -3.78
CA VAL A 339 -3.54 -24.82 -3.29
C VAL A 339 -3.92 -25.70 -2.10
N LYS A 340 -4.94 -25.27 -1.35
CA LYS A 340 -5.48 -26.06 -0.24
C LYS A 340 -6.46 -27.11 -0.74
N LYS A 341 -7.39 -26.69 -1.61
CA LYS A 341 -8.48 -27.49 -2.14
C LYS A 341 -8.45 -27.54 -3.65
N SER A 342 -8.97 -28.61 -4.27
CA SER A 342 -9.05 -28.75 -5.73
C SER A 342 -9.89 -27.65 -6.39
N GLN A 343 -10.94 -27.16 -5.71
CA GLN A 343 -11.76 -26.05 -6.20
C GLN A 343 -10.96 -24.78 -6.51
N ASP A 344 -9.85 -24.54 -5.81
CA ASP A 344 -8.98 -23.37 -6.02
C ASP A 344 -8.20 -23.44 -7.36
N ILE A 345 -8.17 -24.61 -8.01
CA ILE A 345 -7.60 -24.81 -9.35
C ILE A 345 -8.42 -24.05 -10.39
N GLY A 346 -9.73 -23.87 -10.17
CA GLY A 346 -10.61 -23.13 -11.08
C GLY A 346 -10.17 -21.69 -11.35
N LEU A 347 -9.30 -21.10 -10.52
CA LEU A 347 -8.69 -19.78 -10.82
C LEU A 347 -7.84 -19.77 -12.09
N LEU A 348 -7.35 -20.93 -12.53
CA LEU A 348 -6.62 -21.09 -13.79
C LEU A 348 -7.55 -21.06 -15.02
N ASN A 349 -8.88 -21.10 -14.86
CA ASN A 349 -9.81 -21.01 -16.01
C ASN A 349 -9.62 -19.72 -16.82
N SER A 350 -9.11 -18.63 -16.21
CA SER A 350 -8.76 -17.40 -16.93
C SER A 350 -7.66 -17.59 -17.98
N VAL A 351 -6.82 -18.63 -17.83
CA VAL A 351 -5.71 -18.96 -18.73
C VAL A 351 -5.84 -20.37 -19.32
N SER A 352 -7.00 -21.03 -19.21
CA SER A 352 -7.20 -22.41 -19.68
C SER A 352 -6.92 -22.56 -21.18
N SER A 353 -7.32 -21.58 -21.99
CA SER A 353 -7.05 -21.56 -23.43
C SER A 353 -5.56 -21.43 -23.76
N LEU A 354 -4.76 -20.79 -22.89
CA LEU A 354 -3.30 -20.73 -23.05
C LEU A 354 -2.67 -22.07 -22.69
N LEU A 355 -3.17 -22.74 -21.64
CA LEU A 355 -2.70 -24.05 -21.21
C LEU A 355 -2.98 -25.15 -22.25
N GLN A 356 -4.13 -25.10 -22.92
CA GLN A 356 -4.53 -26.12 -23.91
C GLN A 356 -3.86 -25.96 -25.28
N ASN A 357 -3.52 -24.73 -25.70
CA ASN A 357 -2.99 -24.44 -27.05
C ASN A 357 -1.46 -24.39 -27.16
N GLN A 358 -0.74 -25.19 -26.36
CA GLN A 358 0.74 -25.21 -26.30
C GLN A 358 1.48 -25.54 -27.61
N PRO A 359 1.07 -26.48 -28.48
CA PRO A 359 1.92 -26.93 -29.59
C PRO A 359 2.18 -25.86 -30.67
N SER A 360 1.41 -24.77 -30.68
CA SER A 360 1.57 -23.64 -31.62
C SER A 360 2.41 -22.48 -31.06
N GLN A 361 2.96 -22.62 -29.85
CA GLN A 361 3.61 -21.52 -29.12
C GLN A 361 5.14 -21.55 -29.19
N LYS A 362 5.78 -20.37 -29.24
CA LYS A 362 7.25 -20.22 -29.25
C LYS A 362 7.89 -20.45 -27.87
N TRP A 363 7.08 -20.69 -26.85
CA TRP A 363 7.47 -20.89 -25.47
C TRP A 363 6.78 -22.12 -24.93
N HIS A 364 7.42 -22.75 -23.95
CA HIS A 364 6.96 -23.98 -23.34
C HIS A 364 6.60 -23.74 -21.88
N LEU A 365 5.36 -24.05 -21.47
CA LEU A 365 4.90 -23.88 -20.10
C LEU A 365 4.57 -25.22 -19.47
N LYS A 366 5.36 -25.62 -18.49
CA LYS A 366 5.05 -26.74 -17.61
C LYS A 366 4.24 -26.26 -16.41
N LEU A 367 3.12 -26.94 -16.10
CA LEU A 367 2.27 -26.64 -14.94
C LEU A 367 2.29 -27.84 -13.99
N GLU A 368 2.68 -27.61 -12.74
CA GLU A 368 2.57 -28.57 -11.64
C GLU A 368 1.68 -27.99 -10.53
N VAL A 369 0.56 -28.64 -10.26
CA VAL A 369 -0.40 -28.22 -9.24
C VAL A 369 -0.32 -29.13 -8.02
N PHE A 370 -0.20 -28.56 -6.82
CA PHE A 370 -0.14 -29.30 -5.56
C PHE A 370 -1.35 -28.97 -4.68
N VAL A 371 -2.22 -29.96 -4.46
CA VAL A 371 -3.39 -29.86 -3.58
C VAL A 371 -3.05 -30.44 -2.21
N THR A 372 -3.03 -29.59 -1.19
CA THR A 372 -2.41 -29.92 0.10
C THR A 372 -3.36 -30.48 1.17
N GLN A 373 -4.67 -30.27 1.08
CA GLN A 373 -5.64 -30.76 2.09
C GLN A 373 -6.45 -31.99 1.63
N GLU A 374 -6.47 -32.27 0.34
CA GLU A 374 -7.23 -33.37 -0.26
C GLU A 374 -6.26 -34.50 -0.63
N LYS A 375 -6.63 -35.75 -0.32
CA LYS A 375 -5.77 -36.93 -0.50
C LYS A 375 -6.10 -37.73 -1.77
N GLN A 376 -7.17 -37.41 -2.48
CA GLN A 376 -7.58 -38.08 -3.72
C GLN A 376 -8.19 -37.10 -4.73
N SER A 377 -7.65 -37.09 -5.96
CA SER A 377 -8.38 -37.41 -7.19
C SER A 377 -7.34 -37.77 -8.27
N GLY A 378 -7.56 -38.85 -9.04
CA GLY A 378 -6.71 -39.22 -10.18
C GLY A 378 -6.95 -38.37 -11.44
N ALA A 379 -7.68 -37.26 -11.29
CA ALA A 379 -8.13 -36.42 -12.38
C ALA A 379 -7.01 -35.52 -12.93
N THR A 380 -6.95 -35.41 -14.25
CA THR A 380 -6.03 -34.50 -14.94
C THR A 380 -6.41 -33.03 -14.70
N VAL A 381 -5.46 -32.10 -14.92
CA VAL A 381 -5.75 -30.65 -14.84
C VAL A 381 -6.94 -30.29 -15.73
N GLY A 382 -7.03 -30.87 -16.93
CA GLY A 382 -8.12 -30.62 -17.87
C GLY A 382 -9.49 -31.05 -17.34
N GLU A 383 -9.58 -32.24 -16.75
CA GLU A 383 -10.82 -32.75 -16.13
C GLU A 383 -11.26 -31.86 -14.97
N ILE A 384 -10.34 -31.53 -14.06
CA ILE A 384 -10.66 -30.67 -12.91
C ILE A 384 -11.04 -29.27 -13.36
N LEU A 385 -10.36 -28.70 -14.36
CA LEU A 385 -10.74 -27.40 -14.94
C LEU A 385 -12.13 -27.50 -15.57
N SER A 386 -12.45 -28.57 -16.29
CA SER A 386 -13.78 -28.76 -16.90
C SER A 386 -14.89 -28.93 -15.85
N GLU A 387 -14.64 -29.68 -14.77
CA GLU A 387 -15.57 -29.83 -13.65
C GLU A 387 -15.75 -28.52 -12.86
N THR A 388 -14.68 -27.75 -12.69
CA THR A 388 -14.71 -26.44 -12.03
C THR A 388 -15.09 -25.29 -12.97
N SER A 389 -15.35 -25.56 -14.26
CA SER A 389 -15.74 -24.59 -15.29
C SER A 389 -17.22 -24.18 -15.25
N GLN A 390 -17.98 -24.55 -14.20
CA GLN A 390 -19.28 -23.93 -13.91
C GLN A 390 -19.11 -22.46 -13.44
N VAL A 391 -18.44 -21.65 -14.25
CA VAL A 391 -18.24 -20.23 -14.01
C VAL A 391 -19.51 -19.50 -14.40
N GLN A 392 -20.30 -19.11 -13.40
CA GLN A 392 -21.52 -18.35 -13.62
C GLN A 392 -21.14 -16.90 -13.94
N THR A 393 -21.50 -16.45 -15.15
CA THR A 393 -21.24 -15.07 -15.59
C THR A 393 -22.48 -14.23 -15.37
N VAL A 394 -22.30 -13.14 -14.63
CA VAL A 394 -23.31 -12.12 -14.37
C VAL A 394 -23.01 -10.91 -15.23
N HIS A 395 -23.92 -10.57 -16.14
CA HIS A 395 -23.89 -9.28 -16.82
C HIS A 395 -24.69 -8.26 -16.02
N LEU A 396 -24.04 -7.19 -15.58
CA LEU A 396 -24.68 -6.14 -14.81
C LEU A 396 -25.32 -5.12 -15.76
N GLY A 397 -26.61 -4.81 -15.55
CA GLY A 397 -27.31 -3.81 -16.35
C GLY A 397 -26.63 -2.44 -16.24
N THR A 398 -26.63 -1.66 -17.33
CA THR A 398 -25.98 -0.34 -17.40
C THR A 398 -27.02 0.77 -17.51
N LYS A 399 -27.61 1.19 -16.38
CA LYS A 399 -28.46 2.39 -16.30
C LYS A 399 -27.63 3.59 -15.83
N GLY A 400 -26.66 4.03 -16.65
CA GLY A 400 -25.86 5.23 -16.36
C GLY A 400 -24.65 5.40 -17.27
N PRO A 401 -24.06 6.60 -17.34
CA PRO A 401 -22.81 6.83 -18.08
C PRO A 401 -21.68 6.01 -17.45
N ILE A 402 -21.09 5.10 -18.22
CA ILE A 402 -19.95 4.30 -17.79
C ILE A 402 -18.70 5.15 -17.94
N TYR A 403 -18.12 5.58 -16.82
CA TYR A 403 -16.82 6.24 -16.85
C TYR A 403 -15.72 5.19 -16.96
N ALA A 404 -15.04 5.11 -18.10
CA ALA A 404 -13.89 4.23 -18.23
C ALA A 404 -12.81 4.62 -17.20
N ILE A 405 -12.10 3.64 -16.66
CA ILE A 405 -10.96 3.91 -15.79
C ILE A 405 -9.93 4.65 -16.64
N HIS A 406 -9.76 5.94 -16.35
CA HIS A 406 -8.69 6.73 -16.91
C HIS A 406 -7.44 6.38 -16.12
N GLY A 407 -6.30 6.26 -16.81
CA GLY A 407 -5.02 6.11 -16.14
C GLY A 407 -4.75 7.23 -15.14
N PRO A 408 -3.72 7.08 -14.28
CA PRO A 408 -3.24 8.21 -13.51
C PRO A 408 -3.13 9.42 -14.45
N GLU A 409 -3.72 10.55 -14.04
CA GLU A 409 -3.50 11.84 -14.73
C GLU A 409 -2.01 11.92 -15.06
N SER A 410 -1.65 12.39 -16.26
CA SER A 410 -0.25 12.39 -16.69
C SER A 410 0.64 12.90 -15.55
N LEU A 411 1.77 12.25 -15.31
CA LEU A 411 2.65 12.60 -14.18
C LEU A 411 2.85 14.12 -14.10
N LEU A 412 2.97 14.77 -15.25
CA LEU A 412 3.02 16.21 -15.45
C LEU A 412 1.87 17.00 -14.80
N ARG A 413 0.62 16.55 -14.93
CA ARG A 413 -0.55 17.19 -14.31
C ARG A 413 -0.59 16.96 -12.80
N ILE A 414 -0.23 15.76 -12.34
CA ILE A 414 -0.12 15.48 -10.90
C ILE A 414 0.94 16.37 -10.27
N THR A 415 2.11 16.48 -10.92
CA THR A 415 3.19 17.37 -10.47
C THR A 415 2.80 18.85 -10.57
N ALA A 416 2.06 19.25 -11.60
CA ALA A 416 1.56 20.61 -11.72
C ALA A 416 0.57 20.94 -10.59
N LEU A 417 -0.35 20.03 -10.28
CA LEU A 417 -1.33 20.23 -9.22
C LEU A 417 -0.67 20.27 -7.82
N ALA A 418 0.32 19.41 -7.58
CA ALA A 418 1.14 19.45 -6.36
C ALA A 418 2.00 20.74 -6.28
N GLY A 419 2.52 21.21 -7.42
CA GLY A 419 3.24 22.47 -7.53
C GLY A 419 2.35 23.67 -7.22
N ILE A 420 1.14 23.71 -7.79
CA ILE A 420 0.13 24.74 -7.49
C ILE A 420 -0.21 24.73 -6.00
N ALA A 421 -0.47 23.56 -5.40
CA ALA A 421 -0.72 23.46 -3.96
C ALA A 421 0.43 24.02 -3.12
N SER A 422 1.67 23.74 -3.53
CA SER A 422 2.86 24.25 -2.84
C SER A 422 2.97 25.78 -2.95
N ILE A 423 2.76 26.34 -4.15
CA ILE A 423 2.78 27.79 -4.38
C ILE A 423 1.68 28.49 -3.58
N VAL A 424 0.44 27.99 -3.67
CA VAL A 424 -0.72 28.55 -2.95
C VAL A 424 -0.47 28.50 -1.44
N PHE A 425 0.09 27.40 -0.93
CA PHE A 425 0.48 27.28 0.46
C PHE A 425 1.47 28.37 0.89
N PHE A 426 2.56 28.56 0.14
CA PHE A 426 3.54 29.61 0.47
C PHE A 426 2.94 31.01 0.41
N VAL A 427 2.05 31.29 -0.55
CA VAL A 427 1.35 32.58 -0.64
C VAL A 427 0.52 32.82 0.62
N PHE A 428 -0.28 31.84 1.06
CA PHE A 428 -1.09 31.99 2.28
C PHE A 428 -0.23 32.13 3.53
N VAL A 429 0.86 31.36 3.65
CA VAL A 429 1.80 31.51 4.78
C VAL A 429 2.40 32.91 4.81
N ILE A 430 2.85 33.45 3.66
CA ILE A 430 3.40 34.80 3.58
C ILE A 430 2.33 35.85 3.92
N CYS A 431 1.13 35.73 3.37
CA CYS A 431 0.02 36.65 3.63
C CYS A 431 -0.37 36.65 5.11
N PHE A 432 -0.59 35.48 5.70
CA PHE A 432 -0.94 35.35 7.11
C PHE A 432 0.17 35.82 8.03
N ASN A 433 1.43 35.50 7.73
CA ASN A 433 2.56 36.00 8.51
C ASN A 433 2.62 37.54 8.45
N ASN A 434 2.40 38.16 7.29
CA ASN A 434 2.40 39.62 7.17
C ASN A 434 1.20 40.30 7.86
N ILE A 435 0.03 39.65 7.91
CA ILE A 435 -1.21 40.19 8.48
C ILE A 435 -1.25 40.00 10.01
N PHE A 436 -0.93 38.79 10.49
CA PHE A 436 -1.13 38.38 11.88
C PHE A 436 0.14 38.45 12.73
N VAL A 437 1.33 38.44 12.14
CA VAL A 437 2.59 38.62 12.87
C VAL A 437 3.07 40.07 12.69
N PRO A 438 3.00 40.91 13.74
CA PRO A 438 3.40 42.30 13.62
C PRO A 438 4.87 42.42 13.22
N SER A 439 5.15 43.05 12.08
CA SER A 439 6.51 43.34 11.65
C SER A 439 7.14 44.39 12.59
N GLU A 440 8.24 44.03 13.26
CA GLU A 440 9.05 44.98 14.06
C GLU A 440 9.62 46.15 13.22
N LYS A 441 9.48 46.13 11.88
CA LYS A 441 9.95 47.21 10.99
C LYS A 441 9.17 48.52 11.10
N LYS A 442 8.02 48.58 11.79
CA LYS A 442 7.39 49.87 12.14
C LYS A 442 8.12 50.63 13.28
N SER A 443 9.28 50.13 13.77
CA SER A 443 10.01 50.76 14.88
C SER A 443 11.09 51.78 14.50
N VAL A 444 11.41 51.97 13.21
CA VAL A 444 12.44 52.96 12.82
C VAL A 444 11.93 54.40 12.98
N HIS A 445 10.61 54.64 12.84
CA HIS A 445 10.03 55.96 13.14
C HIS A 445 9.85 56.20 14.65
N SER A 446 9.71 55.14 15.46
CA SER A 446 9.58 55.28 16.92
C SER A 446 10.93 55.28 17.65
N LEU A 447 12.04 54.89 17.01
CA LEU A 447 13.39 55.01 17.59
C LEU A 447 13.82 56.48 17.78
N LYS A 448 13.29 57.41 16.97
CA LYS A 448 13.51 58.86 17.16
C LYS A 448 12.72 59.44 18.34
N VAL A 449 11.69 58.73 18.81
CA VAL A 449 10.85 59.09 19.97
C VAL A 449 11.28 58.32 21.25
N ALA A 450 11.98 57.20 21.10
CA ALA A 450 12.35 56.31 22.21
C ALA A 450 13.54 56.79 23.06
N LEU A 451 14.17 57.93 22.74
CA LEU A 451 15.21 58.54 23.59
C LEU A 451 14.63 59.24 24.84
N SER A 452 13.30 59.32 24.98
CA SER A 452 12.66 60.11 26.05
C SER A 452 11.82 59.32 27.08
N SER A 453 11.80 57.99 27.09
CA SER A 453 10.97 57.26 28.06
C SER A 453 11.69 56.09 28.73
N LYS A 454 12.16 56.35 29.95
CA LYS A 454 12.49 55.36 30.97
C LYS A 454 11.17 54.78 31.49
N ASN A 455 10.71 53.67 30.88
CA ASN A 455 9.91 52.60 31.49
C ASN A 455 9.39 51.68 30.36
N LYS A 456 10.06 50.55 30.13
CA LYS A 456 9.56 49.51 29.22
C LYS A 456 8.81 48.46 30.04
N ALA A 457 7.49 48.38 29.84
CA ALA A 457 6.70 47.19 30.14
C ALA A 457 7.22 45.99 29.29
N PRO A 458 7.11 44.74 29.77
CA PRO A 458 7.57 43.58 29.03
C PRO A 458 6.73 43.43 27.75
N LYS A 459 7.40 43.39 26.59
CA LYS A 459 6.77 43.10 25.28
C LYS A 459 6.06 41.75 25.35
N GLU A 460 4.74 41.72 25.22
CA GLU A 460 3.99 40.48 24.97
C GLU A 460 4.47 39.87 23.65
N LYS A 461 5.17 38.75 23.74
CA LYS A 461 5.49 37.92 22.57
C LYS A 461 4.21 37.20 22.17
N SER A 462 3.88 37.21 20.88
CA SER A 462 2.78 36.41 20.35
C SER A 462 2.97 34.94 20.79
N PRO A 463 1.91 34.28 21.26
CA PRO A 463 2.02 32.88 21.64
C PRO A 463 2.44 32.03 20.45
N SER A 464 3.39 31.13 20.68
CA SER A 464 3.95 30.22 19.66
C SER A 464 2.88 29.42 18.90
N TRP A 465 1.80 29.01 19.57
CA TRP A 465 0.67 28.30 18.97
C TRP A 465 -0.06 29.08 17.86
N VAL A 466 0.06 30.42 17.83
CA VAL A 466 -0.54 31.24 16.78
C VAL A 466 0.11 30.92 15.42
N ALA A 467 1.44 30.81 15.38
CA ALA A 467 2.16 30.49 14.15
C ALA A 467 1.75 29.11 13.59
N ASP A 468 1.53 28.14 14.46
CA ASP A 468 1.10 26.80 14.08
C ASP A 468 -0.29 26.77 13.48
N ILE A 469 -1.24 27.52 14.06
CA ILE A 469 -2.59 27.66 13.52
C ILE A 469 -2.54 28.36 12.15
N LEU A 470 -1.68 29.36 11.97
CA LEU A 470 -1.52 30.03 10.67
C LEU A 470 -0.98 29.07 9.60
N ILE A 471 -0.04 28.19 9.95
CA ILE A 471 0.50 27.19 9.01
C ILE A 471 -0.54 26.13 8.68
N ILE A 472 -1.26 25.62 9.68
CA ILE A 472 -2.34 24.64 9.46
C ILE A 472 -3.46 25.24 8.63
N SER A 473 -3.91 26.46 8.93
CA SER A 473 -4.95 27.13 8.14
C SER A 473 -4.48 27.38 6.70
N SER A 474 -3.25 27.85 6.50
CA SER A 474 -2.65 28.00 5.15
C SER A 474 -2.64 26.68 4.39
N PHE A 475 -2.32 25.57 5.07
CA PHE A 475 -2.32 24.24 4.49
C PHE A 475 -3.72 23.77 4.11
N ILE A 476 -4.70 23.90 5.01
CA ILE A 476 -6.09 23.52 4.76
C ILE A 476 -6.66 24.32 3.58
N ILE A 477 -6.42 25.63 3.55
CA ILE A 477 -6.88 26.51 2.47
C ILE A 477 -6.20 26.12 1.15
N SER A 478 -4.89 25.90 1.15
CA SER A 478 -4.18 25.45 -0.05
C SER A 478 -4.75 24.12 -0.58
N LEU A 479 -5.02 23.18 0.31
CA LEU A 479 -5.62 21.90 -0.06
C LEU A 479 -7.01 22.12 -0.67
N ALA A 480 -7.85 22.96 -0.06
CA ALA A 480 -9.18 23.30 -0.56
C ALA A 480 -9.16 24.05 -1.91
N CYS A 481 -8.25 24.99 -2.13
CA CYS A 481 -8.09 25.65 -3.42
C CYS A 481 -7.67 24.65 -4.50
N THR A 482 -6.74 23.76 -4.17
CA THR A 482 -6.25 22.72 -5.08
C THR A 482 -7.35 21.70 -5.41
N THR A 483 -8.17 21.30 -4.42
CA THR A 483 -9.31 20.41 -4.66
C THR A 483 -10.28 21.04 -5.65
N LEU A 484 -10.61 22.31 -5.47
CA LEU A 484 -11.56 23.04 -6.31
C LEU A 484 -11.06 23.13 -7.76
N VAL A 485 -9.79 23.53 -7.94
CA VAL A 485 -9.16 23.58 -9.28
C VAL A 485 -9.18 22.21 -9.94
N ALA A 486 -8.82 21.16 -9.20
CA ALA A 486 -8.82 19.81 -9.74
C ALA A 486 -10.22 19.33 -10.15
N ILE A 487 -11.25 19.60 -9.33
CA ILE A 487 -12.64 19.29 -9.64
C ILE A 487 -13.08 20.01 -10.91
N ILE A 488 -12.76 21.30 -11.06
CA ILE A 488 -13.12 22.09 -12.25
C ILE A 488 -12.43 21.56 -13.52
N LEU A 489 -11.11 21.35 -13.47
CA LEU A 489 -10.34 20.81 -14.60
C LEU A 489 -10.89 19.46 -15.05
N ARG A 490 -11.27 18.64 -14.08
CA ARG A 490 -11.79 17.30 -14.30
C ARG A 490 -13.21 17.29 -14.84
N TRP A 491 -14.08 18.15 -14.33
CA TRP A 491 -15.43 18.33 -14.84
C TRP A 491 -15.41 18.78 -16.32
N ARG A 492 -14.49 19.69 -16.66
CA ARG A 492 -14.25 20.10 -18.06
C ARG A 492 -13.76 18.95 -18.95
N LYS A 493 -12.95 18.05 -18.42
CA LYS A 493 -12.42 16.88 -19.14
C LYS A 493 -13.50 15.81 -19.36
N VAL A 494 -14.24 15.46 -18.31
CA VAL A 494 -15.35 14.50 -18.36
C VAL A 494 -16.42 14.95 -19.37
N LYS A 495 -16.69 16.26 -19.48
CA LYS A 495 -17.62 16.79 -20.49
C LYS A 495 -17.10 16.70 -21.93
N LYS A 496 -15.78 16.67 -22.14
CA LYS A 496 -15.12 16.61 -23.47
C LYS A 496 -14.85 15.18 -23.93
N GLU A 497 -14.60 14.26 -23.02
CA GLU A 497 -14.19 12.88 -23.27
C GLU A 497 -15.31 11.89 -22.88
N ILE A 498 -16.57 12.10 -23.30
CA ILE A 498 -17.59 11.04 -23.22
C ILE A 498 -17.55 10.23 -24.53
N PRO A 499 -16.68 9.22 -24.71
CA PRO A 499 -16.96 8.20 -25.68
C PRO A 499 -18.05 7.32 -25.06
N LEU A 500 -19.23 7.35 -25.67
CA LEU A 500 -20.21 6.30 -25.48
C LEU A 500 -19.49 4.99 -25.84
N VAL A 501 -19.16 4.14 -24.85
CA VAL A 501 -18.66 2.80 -25.14
C VAL A 501 -19.83 2.06 -25.78
N SER A 502 -19.90 2.12 -27.11
CA SER A 502 -20.79 1.31 -27.92
C SER A 502 -20.45 -0.13 -27.56
N GLN A 503 -21.42 -0.83 -26.96
CA GLN A 503 -21.37 -2.27 -26.81
C GLN A 503 -21.35 -2.85 -28.22
N ARG A 504 -20.15 -3.07 -28.76
CA ARG A 504 -19.98 -4.14 -29.71
C ARG A 504 -20.12 -5.40 -28.88
N GLU A 505 -21.26 -6.08 -29.02
CA GLU A 505 -21.39 -7.48 -28.64
C GLU A 505 -20.34 -8.28 -29.42
N GLU A 506 -19.12 -8.33 -28.91
CA GLU A 506 -18.29 -9.49 -29.18
C GLU A 506 -18.89 -10.62 -28.36
N LYS A 507 -19.76 -11.39 -29.02
CA LYS A 507 -19.88 -12.81 -28.74
C LYS A 507 -18.46 -13.32 -28.62
N VAL A 508 -18.03 -13.63 -27.39
CA VAL A 508 -16.92 -14.56 -27.21
C VAL A 508 -17.35 -15.78 -28.00
N LYS A 509 -16.70 -16.03 -29.13
CA LYS A 509 -16.83 -17.31 -29.83
C LYS A 509 -16.48 -18.35 -28.79
N GLU A 510 -17.48 -19.05 -28.28
CA GLU A 510 -17.31 -20.44 -27.88
C GLU A 510 -16.81 -21.15 -29.13
N LEU A 511 -15.49 -21.16 -29.31
CA LEU A 511 -14.85 -21.95 -30.32
C LEU A 511 -14.97 -23.38 -29.81
N GLY A 512 -15.84 -24.15 -30.45
CA GLY A 512 -16.11 -25.55 -30.10
C GLY A 512 -14.81 -26.29 -29.80
N SER A 513 -14.78 -26.91 -28.63
CA SER A 513 -13.73 -27.79 -28.16
C SER A 513 -13.50 -28.90 -29.17
N THR A 514 -12.53 -28.73 -30.06
CA THR A 514 -11.95 -29.85 -30.79
C THR A 514 -10.88 -30.42 -29.86
N GLU A 515 -11.25 -31.49 -29.15
CA GLU A 515 -10.36 -32.21 -28.24
C GLU A 515 -9.06 -32.60 -28.95
N THR A 516 -7.98 -31.87 -28.68
CA THR A 516 -6.64 -32.31 -28.99
C THR A 516 -6.06 -32.97 -27.74
N LYS A 517 -6.33 -34.27 -27.61
CA LYS A 517 -5.92 -35.11 -26.45
C LYS A 517 -4.39 -35.14 -26.18
N GLY A 518 -3.55 -34.66 -27.10
CA GLY A 518 -2.09 -34.76 -26.99
C GLY A 518 -1.37 -33.67 -26.17
N ALA A 519 -2.00 -32.54 -25.83
CA ALA A 519 -1.32 -31.43 -25.13
C ALA A 519 -1.49 -31.46 -23.59
N VAL A 520 -2.38 -32.32 -23.07
CA VAL A 520 -2.81 -32.31 -21.66
C VAL A 520 -1.94 -33.20 -20.76
N GLU A 521 -1.15 -34.11 -21.32
CA GLU A 521 -0.32 -35.07 -20.55
C GLU A 521 0.88 -34.44 -19.83
N GLU A 522 1.23 -33.19 -20.14
CA GLU A 522 2.41 -32.51 -19.56
C GLU A 522 2.09 -31.68 -18.30
N HIS A 523 0.82 -31.58 -17.91
CA HIS A 523 0.37 -30.83 -16.74
C HIS A 523 0.01 -31.80 -15.60
N GLU A 524 0.76 -31.73 -14.51
CA GLU A 524 0.66 -32.69 -13.41
C GLU A 524 -0.16 -32.11 -12.23
N VAL A 525 -1.01 -32.94 -11.63
CA VAL A 525 -1.69 -32.62 -10.35
C VAL A 525 -1.28 -33.62 -9.29
N HIS A 526 -0.79 -33.10 -8.17
CA HIS A 526 -0.32 -33.87 -7.03
C HIS A 526 -1.22 -33.62 -5.83
N PHE A 527 -1.80 -34.69 -5.26
CA PHE A 527 -2.68 -34.63 -4.09
C PHE A 527 -1.96 -35.08 -2.81
N GLY A 528 -2.38 -34.54 -1.66
CA GLY A 528 -1.96 -34.99 -0.34
C GLY A 528 -0.56 -34.55 0.10
N GLY A 529 0.13 -33.71 -0.68
CA GLY A 529 1.52 -33.31 -0.44
C GLY A 529 1.82 -31.86 -0.76
N ARG A 530 2.86 -31.32 -0.14
CA ARG A 530 3.51 -30.05 -0.56
C ARG A 530 4.62 -30.38 -1.55
N PRO A 531 4.95 -29.47 -2.49
CA PRO A 531 6.05 -29.70 -3.42
C PRO A 531 7.37 -29.89 -2.66
N ASN A 532 8.15 -30.91 -3.05
CA ASN A 532 9.56 -30.95 -2.69
C ASN A 532 10.31 -29.93 -3.55
N LEU A 533 10.39 -28.70 -3.05
CA LEU A 533 11.00 -27.58 -3.78
C LEU A 533 12.47 -27.87 -4.14
N GLU A 534 13.20 -28.67 -3.37
CA GLU A 534 14.60 -28.98 -3.70
C GLU A 534 14.71 -29.85 -4.96
N ASP A 535 13.85 -30.86 -5.08
CA ASP A 535 13.79 -31.73 -6.26
C ASP A 535 13.35 -30.94 -7.48
N VAL A 536 12.29 -30.12 -7.35
CA VAL A 536 11.78 -29.33 -8.47
C VAL A 536 12.82 -28.33 -8.97
N PHE A 537 13.52 -27.64 -8.06
CA PHE A 537 14.61 -26.73 -8.45
C PHE A 537 15.76 -27.47 -9.13
N SER A 538 16.15 -28.64 -8.61
CA SER A 538 17.26 -29.42 -9.17
C SER A 538 16.90 -29.97 -10.56
N LYS A 539 15.67 -30.48 -10.72
CA LYS A 539 15.15 -30.93 -12.03
C LYS A 539 15.09 -29.79 -13.03
N PHE A 540 14.53 -28.64 -12.65
CA PHE A 540 14.43 -27.47 -13.52
C PHE A 540 15.80 -26.91 -13.92
N LEU A 541 16.77 -26.88 -13.00
CA LEU A 541 18.15 -26.47 -13.29
C LEU A 541 18.88 -27.42 -14.23
N ASN A 542 18.61 -28.73 -14.16
CA ASN A 542 19.19 -29.70 -15.08
C ASN A 542 18.56 -29.63 -16.48
N GLU A 543 17.28 -29.29 -16.57
CA GLU A 543 16.55 -29.11 -17.84
C GLU A 543 16.90 -27.80 -18.57
N THR A 544 17.50 -26.84 -17.86
CA THR A 544 17.90 -25.53 -18.39
C THR A 544 19.43 -25.48 -18.45
N ASP A 545 20.01 -25.64 -19.65
CA ASP A 545 21.48 -25.67 -19.91
C ASP A 545 22.24 -24.36 -19.54
N GLY A 546 22.19 -23.93 -18.28
CA GLY A 546 22.91 -22.76 -17.77
C GLY A 546 22.33 -21.40 -18.20
N SER A 547 21.03 -21.33 -18.50
CA SER A 547 20.35 -20.09 -18.93
C SER A 547 20.15 -19.08 -17.77
N ASN A 548 19.87 -17.80 -18.09
CA ASN A 548 19.55 -16.79 -17.08
C ASN A 548 18.13 -17.04 -16.53
N ILE A 549 18.01 -17.47 -15.27
CA ILE A 549 16.75 -17.95 -14.69
C ILE A 549 16.14 -16.92 -13.72
N GLY A 550 14.89 -16.55 -13.98
CA GLY A 550 14.10 -15.72 -13.08
C GLY A 550 13.20 -16.58 -12.19
N VAL A 551 13.37 -16.51 -10.87
CA VAL A 551 12.49 -17.19 -9.91
C VAL A 551 11.54 -16.17 -9.31
N LEU A 552 10.25 -16.23 -9.65
CA LEU A 552 9.23 -15.34 -9.13
C LEU A 552 8.32 -16.09 -8.18
N VAL A 553 8.09 -15.55 -6.98
CA VAL A 553 7.28 -16.20 -5.93
C VAL A 553 6.20 -15.29 -5.40
N CYS A 554 4.98 -15.82 -5.32
CA CYS A 554 3.83 -15.11 -4.77
C CYS A 554 3.00 -16.04 -3.87
N GLY A 555 2.75 -15.64 -2.61
CA GLY A 555 2.00 -16.44 -1.66
C GLY A 555 2.33 -16.15 -0.19
N PRO A 556 2.12 -17.11 0.72
CA PRO A 556 2.46 -16.97 2.14
C PRO A 556 3.95 -16.69 2.38
N GLU A 557 4.27 -15.97 3.46
CA GLU A 557 5.66 -15.63 3.81
C GLU A 557 6.54 -16.87 4.05
N SER A 558 5.98 -17.97 4.55
CA SER A 558 6.70 -19.24 4.70
C SER A 558 7.17 -19.79 3.35
N LEU A 559 6.31 -19.74 2.33
CA LEU A 559 6.65 -20.18 0.97
C LEU A 559 7.75 -19.30 0.36
N LYS A 560 7.62 -17.98 0.48
CA LYS A 560 8.63 -17.03 -0.02
C LYS A 560 10.00 -17.25 0.62
N ARG A 561 10.05 -17.44 1.94
CA ARG A 561 11.31 -17.71 2.66
C ARG A 561 11.93 -19.03 2.25
N ALA A 562 11.13 -20.09 2.10
CA ALA A 562 11.61 -21.39 1.65
C ALA A 562 12.27 -21.29 0.27
N VAL A 563 11.60 -20.66 -0.70
CA VAL A 563 12.15 -20.46 -2.04
C VAL A 563 13.39 -19.56 -2.02
N ALA A 564 13.37 -18.45 -1.27
CA ALA A 564 14.51 -17.55 -1.15
C ALA A 564 15.75 -18.27 -0.59
N SER A 565 15.57 -19.10 0.45
CA SER A 565 16.63 -19.91 1.05
C SER A 565 17.22 -20.90 0.04
N LEU A 566 16.38 -21.56 -0.75
CA LEU A 566 16.82 -22.50 -1.78
C LEU A 566 17.59 -21.80 -2.90
N CYS A 567 17.10 -20.66 -3.38
CA CYS A 567 17.83 -19.84 -4.35
C CYS A 567 19.22 -19.45 -3.82
N GLN A 568 19.31 -19.05 -2.55
CA GLN A 568 20.58 -18.68 -1.92
C GLN A 568 21.54 -19.88 -1.80
N GLN A 569 21.04 -21.02 -1.32
CA GLN A 569 21.84 -22.24 -1.14
C GLN A 569 22.39 -22.75 -2.47
N LYS A 570 21.54 -22.85 -3.51
CA LYS A 570 21.97 -23.30 -4.84
C LYS A 570 22.97 -22.30 -5.43
N SER A 571 22.73 -20.99 -5.31
CA SER A 571 23.69 -19.98 -5.79
C SER A 571 25.07 -20.05 -5.10
N GLN A 572 25.13 -20.40 -3.81
CA GLN A 572 26.38 -20.56 -3.06
C GLN A 572 27.10 -21.88 -3.37
N TRP A 573 26.37 -22.99 -3.51
CA TRP A 573 26.95 -24.30 -3.82
C TRP A 573 27.71 -24.32 -5.15
N PHE A 574 27.21 -23.59 -6.15
CA PHE A 574 27.84 -23.49 -7.48
C PHE A 574 29.09 -22.58 -7.54
N ASN A 575 29.45 -21.91 -6.44
CA ASN A 575 30.73 -21.18 -6.37
C ASN A 575 31.94 -22.09 -6.10
N ILE A 576 31.73 -23.34 -5.68
CA ILE A 576 32.81 -24.24 -5.22
C ILE A 576 33.23 -25.27 -6.29
N ARG A 577 32.43 -25.52 -7.34
CA ARG A 577 32.74 -26.49 -8.42
C ARG A 577 32.49 -25.92 -9.84
N ASP A 578 33.55 -25.92 -10.65
CA ASP A 578 33.63 -25.80 -12.12
C ASP A 578 33.33 -24.49 -12.88
N GLN A 579 34.06 -24.33 -14.00
CA GLN A 579 34.15 -23.16 -14.91
C GLN A 579 33.24 -23.22 -16.16
N LYS A 580 32.20 -24.06 -16.22
CA LYS A 580 31.22 -24.03 -17.33
C LYS A 580 30.07 -23.05 -17.05
N LYS A 581 29.47 -22.47 -18.11
CA LYS A 581 28.40 -21.43 -18.07
C LYS A 581 27.37 -21.75 -16.98
N LYS A 582 27.42 -20.96 -15.89
CA LYS A 582 26.67 -21.22 -14.66
C LYS A 582 25.25 -20.65 -14.76
N PRO A 583 24.20 -21.40 -14.38
CA PRO A 583 22.86 -20.83 -14.27
C PRO A 583 22.84 -19.76 -13.17
N TYR A 584 22.42 -18.55 -13.52
CA TYR A 584 22.26 -17.44 -12.57
C TYR A 584 20.80 -17.36 -12.13
N LEU A 585 20.53 -17.66 -10.85
CA LEU A 585 19.19 -17.59 -10.26
C LEU A 585 18.93 -16.18 -9.70
N SER A 586 17.96 -15.48 -10.28
CA SER A 586 17.48 -14.21 -9.74
C SER A 586 16.15 -14.37 -9.02
N PHE A 587 16.14 -14.22 -7.70
CA PHE A 587 14.94 -14.32 -6.88
C PHE A 587 14.13 -13.01 -6.86
N HIS A 588 12.82 -13.11 -7.06
CA HIS A 588 11.87 -12.01 -7.02
C HIS A 588 10.62 -12.38 -6.21
N ALA A 589 10.42 -11.72 -5.07
CA ALA A 589 9.16 -11.83 -4.33
C ALA A 589 8.12 -10.84 -4.90
N LEU A 590 6.92 -11.34 -5.20
CA LEU A 590 5.72 -10.55 -5.47
C LEU A 590 4.88 -10.53 -4.18
N ASN A 591 4.60 -9.33 -3.65
CA ASN A 591 3.94 -9.15 -2.36
C ASN A 591 2.52 -8.61 -2.55
N PHE A 592 1.54 -9.21 -1.85
CA PHE A 592 0.13 -8.77 -1.81
C PHE A 592 -0.40 -8.53 -0.39
N THR A 593 0.45 -8.65 0.62
CA THR A 593 0.04 -8.37 2.00
C THR A 593 0.55 -7.00 2.38
N LEU A 594 -0.35 -6.00 2.31
CA LEU A 594 -0.16 -4.69 2.93
C LEU A 594 -0.35 -4.75 4.45
#